data_AF-R9GSW4-F1
#
_entry.id   AF-R9GSW4-F1
#
_cell.length_a   1.000
_cell.length_b   1.000
_cell.length_c   1.000
_cell.angle_alpha   90.00
_cell.angle_beta   90.00
_cell.angle_gamma   90.00
#
_symmetry.space_group_name_H-M   'P 1'
#
loop_
_entity.id
_entity.type
_entity.pdbx_description
1 polymer ?
#
loop_
_entity_poly.entity_id
_entity_poly.type
_entity_poly.pdbx_seq_one_letter_code
_entity_poly.pdbx_strand_id
1 'polypeptide(L)'
;MNKKLFIIPALIIPILLLSWSMRKKFSRPEIETTTIWQNYSRYKEPALKNRMFKHSDLLPLIQKHVNSKLFTSEILGNSFQGRSINHLSIGKGKIKVLLWSQMHGDESTATMALFDIFNFLSVSDDNDDFRKFILNNLELHFVPMVNPDGAEKWKRRNALDIDLNRDARALTTPEAKILAQIADKIKPQFGFNLHDQSSLYSAGNTKHQATISFLAPAYNYSRDLNDVRTNATKLIVMMNRTLQKYAPGQVAKYSDAHEPRGFGDTFQGKGISTVLIESGGYPNDPDKQYIRKLNFYIILSALHSIAQKSYEDEDIEDYAAIPENTRFVFDLVVRNAEITKGGYKYRASLGINRAIIVDTDYRSLSYRGSLEELGDMGNNFGYEEADASLLLSLPGKIKVLKKVEWDNMSFEEEKVLIQQGYLFVKFSDKRSSSGPIKNRLLNLTNSSTANPEAIGLGRYPNFILADQNKKPVYAVSNGFLIDLTKEIKALPNSFGY
;
A
#
# COMPACT_ATOMS: atom_id res chain seq x y z
N MET A 1 76.93 -16.64 -49.83
CA MET A 1 76.30 -17.93 -49.44
C MET A 1 75.63 -17.76 -48.09
N ASN A 2 74.50 -18.44 -47.91
CA ASN A 2 73.72 -18.66 -46.69
C ASN A 2 72.51 -17.77 -46.41
N LYS A 3 71.41 -18.49 -46.17
CA LYS A 3 70.00 -18.16 -46.18
C LYS A 3 69.52 -17.72 -44.79
N LYS A 4 68.47 -16.88 -44.81
CA LYS A 4 67.29 -16.80 -43.92
C LYS A 4 67.48 -17.07 -42.41
N LEU A 5 67.02 -16.12 -41.59
CA LEU A 5 65.97 -16.37 -40.58
C LEU A 5 65.32 -15.05 -40.15
N PHE A 6 64.03 -14.89 -40.45
CA PHE A 6 63.18 -13.86 -39.83
C PHE A 6 62.66 -14.43 -38.51
N ILE A 7 63.00 -13.79 -37.40
CA ILE A 7 62.44 -14.11 -36.08
C ILE A 7 61.45 -12.99 -35.72
N ILE A 8 60.19 -13.37 -35.55
CA ILE A 8 59.09 -12.54 -35.04
C ILE A 8 59.26 -12.46 -33.51
N PRO A 9 59.23 -11.27 -32.86
CA PRO A 9 59.20 -11.21 -31.42
C PRO A 9 57.78 -11.50 -30.91
N ALA A 10 57.69 -12.47 -30.00
CA ALA A 10 56.47 -12.88 -29.33
C ALA A 10 55.87 -11.73 -28.50
N LEU A 11 54.58 -11.45 -28.72
CA LEU A 11 53.76 -10.60 -27.86
C LEU A 11 53.56 -11.28 -26.50
N ILE A 12 54.07 -10.67 -25.43
CA ILE A 12 53.74 -11.04 -24.05
C ILE A 12 52.38 -10.41 -23.74
N ILE A 13 51.31 -11.21 -23.72
CA ILE A 13 50.00 -10.82 -23.21
C ILE A 13 50.04 -11.01 -21.68
N PRO A 14 49.75 -9.98 -20.86
CA PRO A 14 49.60 -10.18 -19.43
C PRO A 14 48.27 -10.91 -19.19
N ILE A 15 48.35 -12.12 -18.65
CA ILE A 15 47.21 -12.88 -18.14
C ILE A 15 46.69 -12.12 -16.91
N LEU A 16 45.70 -11.27 -17.12
CA LEU A 16 44.79 -10.82 -16.06
C LEU A 16 44.05 -12.06 -15.56
N LEU A 17 44.52 -12.61 -14.45
CA LEU A 17 43.77 -13.55 -13.62
C LEU A 17 42.53 -12.81 -13.10
N LEU A 18 41.47 -12.80 -13.89
CA LEU A 18 40.11 -12.63 -13.38
C LEU A 18 39.88 -13.79 -12.41
N SER A 19 40.07 -13.54 -11.12
CA SER A 19 39.48 -14.35 -10.07
C SER A 19 37.97 -14.20 -10.17
N TRP A 20 37.37 -15.00 -11.06
CA TRP A 20 35.94 -15.23 -11.06
C TRP A 20 35.65 -15.93 -9.74
N SER A 21 35.25 -15.14 -8.75
CA SER A 21 34.70 -15.63 -7.49
C SER A 21 33.46 -16.45 -7.84
N MET A 22 33.66 -17.75 -8.05
CA MET A 22 32.60 -18.73 -7.97
C MET A 22 32.17 -18.78 -6.50
N ARG A 23 31.47 -17.75 -6.02
CA ARG A 23 30.56 -17.90 -4.89
C ARG A 23 29.57 -18.97 -5.34
N LYS A 24 29.77 -20.20 -4.85
CA LYS A 24 28.75 -21.24 -4.91
C LYS A 24 27.47 -20.58 -4.40
N LYS A 25 26.51 -20.31 -5.27
CA LYS A 25 25.12 -20.15 -4.86
C LYS A 25 24.74 -21.49 -4.25
N PHE A 26 25.03 -21.68 -2.97
CA PHE A 26 24.29 -22.65 -2.19
C PHE A 26 22.83 -22.34 -2.48
N SER A 27 22.08 -23.33 -2.92
CA SER A 27 20.64 -23.24 -3.05
C SER A 27 20.11 -22.85 -1.68
N ARG A 28 19.92 -21.55 -1.46
CA ARG A 28 19.37 -21.00 -0.22
C ARG A 28 18.05 -21.74 -0.02
N PRO A 29 17.86 -22.49 1.07
CA PRO A 29 16.66 -23.28 1.25
C PRO A 29 15.45 -22.38 1.02
N GLU A 30 14.60 -22.79 0.08
CA GLU A 30 13.34 -22.09 -0.11
C GLU A 30 12.54 -22.27 1.18
N ILE A 31 11.96 -21.19 1.67
CA ILE A 31 10.97 -21.31 2.73
C ILE A 31 9.84 -22.15 2.12
N GLU A 32 9.62 -23.37 2.63
CA GLU A 32 8.61 -24.33 2.17
C GLU A 32 7.20 -23.81 2.47
N THR A 33 6.81 -22.72 1.81
CA THR A 33 5.56 -22.01 2.06
C THR A 33 4.78 -21.82 0.77
N THR A 34 5.23 -22.37 -0.35
CA THR A 34 4.47 -22.41 -1.61
C THR A 34 3.08 -23.02 -1.38
N THR A 35 2.99 -24.05 -0.54
CA THR A 35 1.73 -24.67 -0.10
C THR A 35 0.87 -23.70 0.73
N ILE A 36 1.46 -22.96 1.68
CA ILE A 36 0.78 -21.94 2.48
C ILE A 36 0.24 -20.82 1.59
N TRP A 37 1.03 -20.35 0.61
CA TRP A 37 0.62 -19.33 -0.34
C TRP A 37 -0.57 -19.78 -1.19
N GLN A 38 -0.54 -21.01 -1.70
CA GLN A 38 -1.60 -21.58 -2.53
C GLN A 38 -2.89 -21.80 -1.71
N ASN A 39 -2.76 -22.21 -0.44
CA ASN A 39 -3.87 -22.51 0.45
C ASN A 39 -4.32 -21.34 1.34
N TYR A 40 -3.90 -20.10 1.03
CA TYR A 40 -4.20 -18.91 1.83
C TYR A 40 -5.69 -18.75 2.19
N SER A 41 -6.61 -19.14 1.30
CA SER A 41 -8.05 -19.06 1.54
C SER A 41 -8.50 -19.84 2.79
N ARG A 42 -7.76 -20.86 3.22
CA ARG A 42 -8.03 -21.62 4.45
C ARG A 42 -7.77 -20.81 5.72
N TYR A 43 -6.88 -19.82 5.65
CA TYR A 43 -6.42 -19.03 6.80
C TYR A 43 -7.03 -17.63 6.84
N LYS A 44 -7.52 -17.12 5.70
CA LYS A 44 -8.12 -15.80 5.60
C LYS A 44 -9.31 -15.64 6.57
N GLU A 45 -9.27 -14.66 7.46
CA GLU A 45 -10.39 -14.34 8.35
C GLU A 45 -11.56 -13.72 7.56
N PRO A 46 -12.71 -14.41 7.45
CA PRO A 46 -13.84 -13.96 6.63
C PRO A 46 -14.61 -12.77 7.20
N ALA A 47 -14.51 -12.48 8.50
CA ALA A 47 -15.17 -11.31 9.12
C ALA A 47 -14.57 -9.98 8.63
N LEU A 48 -13.27 -9.96 8.34
CA LEU A 48 -12.55 -8.77 7.87
C LEU A 48 -12.64 -8.68 6.34
N LYS A 49 -13.77 -8.19 5.82
CA LYS A 49 -14.03 -8.15 4.37
C LYS A 49 -13.42 -6.95 3.66
N ASN A 50 -13.36 -5.81 4.34
CA ASN A 50 -12.85 -4.55 3.82
C ASN A 50 -11.84 -3.95 4.81
N ARG A 51 -11.16 -2.89 4.38
CA ARG A 51 -10.11 -2.26 5.20
C ARG A 51 -10.63 -1.39 6.36
N MET A 52 -11.92 -1.07 6.44
CA MET A 52 -12.48 -0.11 7.42
C MET A 52 -13.22 -0.78 8.61
N PHE A 53 -12.64 -1.82 9.19
CA PHE A 53 -13.17 -2.43 10.41
C PHE A 53 -12.85 -1.58 11.66
N LYS A 54 -13.64 -1.80 12.71
CA LYS A 54 -13.61 -1.05 13.98
C LYS A 54 -12.97 -1.87 15.09
N HIS A 55 -12.65 -1.19 16.20
CA HIS A 55 -12.13 -1.88 17.38
C HIS A 55 -13.12 -2.94 17.87
N SER A 56 -14.42 -2.62 17.87
CA SER A 56 -15.49 -3.56 18.23
C SER A 56 -15.57 -4.80 17.33
N ASP A 57 -15.15 -4.67 16.06
CA ASP A 57 -15.17 -5.78 15.11
C ASP A 57 -14.04 -6.78 15.41
N LEU A 58 -12.94 -6.34 16.04
CA LEU A 58 -11.80 -7.19 16.42
C LEU A 58 -12.01 -7.95 17.74
N LEU A 59 -12.75 -7.40 18.70
CA LEU A 59 -12.90 -8.02 20.03
C LEU A 59 -13.45 -9.46 19.97
N PRO A 60 -14.51 -9.77 19.18
CA PRO A 60 -14.97 -11.16 19.04
C PRO A 60 -13.93 -12.08 18.41
N LEU A 61 -13.12 -11.56 17.48
CA LEU A 61 -12.05 -12.32 16.82
C LEU A 61 -10.90 -12.63 17.79
N ILE A 62 -10.52 -11.66 18.64
CA ILE A 62 -9.55 -11.88 19.72
C ILE A 62 -10.08 -12.97 20.65
N GLN A 63 -11.34 -12.87 21.09
CA GLN A 63 -11.94 -13.85 21.99
C GLN A 63 -12.01 -15.25 21.37
N LYS A 64 -12.30 -15.36 20.07
CA LYS A 64 -12.26 -16.62 19.30
C LYS A 64 -10.90 -17.31 19.44
N HIS A 65 -9.79 -16.57 19.26
CA HIS A 65 -8.45 -17.14 19.37
C HIS A 65 -8.04 -17.46 20.81
N VAL A 66 -8.43 -16.65 21.78
CA VAL A 66 -8.18 -16.93 23.21
C VAL A 66 -8.94 -18.19 23.67
N ASN A 67 -10.19 -18.36 23.21
CA ASN A 67 -11.00 -19.54 23.52
C ASN A 67 -10.42 -20.85 22.96
N SER A 68 -9.57 -20.78 21.93
CA SER A 68 -8.84 -21.96 21.43
C SER A 68 -7.80 -22.50 22.42
N LYS A 69 -7.47 -21.74 23.47
CA LYS A 69 -6.42 -22.01 24.48
C LYS A 69 -4.98 -22.02 23.92
N LEU A 70 -4.79 -21.69 22.64
CA LEU A 70 -3.46 -21.53 22.05
C LEU A 70 -2.85 -20.16 22.35
N PHE A 71 -3.69 -19.11 22.35
CA PHE A 71 -3.26 -17.76 22.66
C PHE A 71 -3.58 -17.42 24.12
N THR A 72 -2.65 -16.74 24.79
CA THR A 72 -2.94 -15.97 26.00
C THR A 72 -3.19 -14.52 25.61
N SER A 73 -4.07 -13.82 26.31
CA SER A 73 -4.33 -12.40 26.08
C SER A 73 -4.34 -11.59 27.37
N GLU A 74 -3.87 -10.35 27.30
CA GLU A 74 -4.05 -9.35 28.35
C GLU A 74 -4.51 -8.01 27.73
N ILE A 75 -5.27 -7.24 28.50
CA ILE A 75 -5.53 -5.83 28.16
C ILE A 75 -4.37 -5.03 28.76
N LEU A 76 -3.55 -4.41 27.91
CA LEU A 76 -2.39 -3.62 28.35
C LEU A 76 -2.79 -2.29 28.99
N GLY A 77 -3.98 -1.79 28.65
CA GLY A 77 -4.51 -0.51 29.09
C GLY A 77 -5.61 -0.05 28.14
N ASN A 78 -5.95 1.23 28.22
CA ASN A 78 -6.97 1.83 27.36
C ASN A 78 -6.39 3.03 26.59
N SER A 79 -6.94 3.26 25.40
CA SER A 79 -6.75 4.49 24.63
C SER A 79 -7.26 5.72 25.37
N PHE A 80 -7.02 6.90 24.81
CA PHE A 80 -7.52 8.15 25.39
C PHE A 80 -9.04 8.15 25.60
N GLN A 81 -9.81 7.58 24.67
CA GLN A 81 -11.27 7.46 24.79
C GLN A 81 -11.75 6.16 25.46
N GLY A 82 -10.86 5.42 26.13
CA GLY A 82 -11.24 4.27 26.96
C GLY A 82 -11.44 2.96 26.21
N ARG A 83 -10.94 2.81 24.97
CA ARG A 83 -10.97 1.54 24.23
C ARG A 83 -9.78 0.68 24.61
N SER A 84 -9.96 -0.62 24.79
CA SER A 84 -8.86 -1.50 25.20
C SER A 84 -7.76 -1.58 24.14
N ILE A 85 -6.51 -1.64 24.59
CA ILE A 85 -5.38 -2.05 23.77
C ILE A 85 -5.01 -3.47 24.17
N ASN A 86 -5.25 -4.40 23.26
CA ASN A 86 -5.17 -5.83 23.53
C ASN A 86 -3.83 -6.39 23.08
N HIS A 87 -3.22 -7.20 23.95
CA HIS A 87 -2.02 -7.97 23.66
C HIS A 87 -2.38 -9.45 23.59
N LEU A 88 -1.82 -10.15 22.60
CA LEU A 88 -1.91 -11.60 22.48
C LEU A 88 -0.49 -12.18 22.44
N SER A 89 -0.29 -13.33 23.08
CA SER A 89 0.96 -14.10 22.97
C SER A 89 0.75 -15.58 22.75
N ILE A 90 1.71 -16.21 22.08
CA ILE A 90 1.72 -17.63 21.75
C ILE A 90 3.17 -18.11 21.56
N GLY A 91 3.40 -19.40 21.78
CA GLY A 91 4.72 -20.01 21.66
C GLY A 91 5.46 -20.05 22.99
N LYS A 92 6.56 -20.81 23.01
CA LYS A 92 7.38 -21.07 24.21
C LYS A 92 8.88 -20.94 23.92
N GLY A 93 9.21 -20.38 22.77
CA GLY A 93 10.58 -20.24 22.32
C GLY A 93 11.37 -19.20 23.08
N LYS A 94 12.70 -19.27 22.97
CA LYS A 94 13.60 -18.32 23.63
C LYS A 94 13.73 -16.99 22.89
N ILE A 95 13.37 -16.95 21.60
CA ILE A 95 13.45 -15.75 20.78
C ILE A 95 12.12 -15.03 20.83
N LYS A 96 12.09 -13.86 21.45
CA LYS A 96 10.90 -13.02 21.59
C LYS A 96 10.75 -12.10 20.41
N VAL A 97 9.56 -12.07 19.82
CA VAL A 97 9.22 -11.22 18.67
C VAL A 97 7.98 -10.40 19.00
N LEU A 98 8.07 -9.08 18.84
CA LEU A 98 6.95 -8.16 19.03
C LEU A 98 6.45 -7.64 17.68
N LEU A 99 5.16 -7.80 17.41
CA LEU A 99 4.50 -7.28 16.22
C LEU A 99 3.41 -6.31 16.65
N TRP A 100 3.41 -5.10 16.10
CA TRP A 100 2.37 -4.12 16.37
C TRP A 100 1.87 -3.49 15.07
N SER A 101 0.56 -3.26 15.01
CA SER A 101 -0.10 -2.69 13.82
C SER A 101 -1.06 -1.57 14.19
N GLN A 102 -1.39 -0.77 13.18
CA GLN A 102 -2.44 0.24 13.22
C GLN A 102 -2.25 1.24 14.38
N MET A 103 -1.00 1.67 14.59
CA MET A 103 -0.71 2.86 15.40
C MET A 103 -1.15 4.14 14.70
N HIS A 104 -1.26 4.10 13.38
CA HIS A 104 -2.11 4.99 12.62
C HIS A 104 -3.44 4.31 12.35
N GLY A 105 -4.55 4.98 12.68
CA GLY A 105 -5.88 4.36 12.68
C GLY A 105 -6.40 3.97 11.29
N ASP A 106 -5.93 4.63 10.23
CA ASP A 106 -6.27 4.40 8.83
C ASP A 106 -5.37 3.37 8.11
N GLU A 107 -4.49 2.68 8.84
CA GLU A 107 -3.49 1.75 8.30
C GLU A 107 -3.76 0.31 8.77
N SER A 108 -4.80 -0.30 8.20
CA SER A 108 -5.41 -1.53 8.70
C SER A 108 -4.95 -2.82 8.01
N THR A 109 -4.13 -2.73 6.96
CA THR A 109 -3.79 -3.87 6.10
C THR A 109 -3.11 -5.00 6.85
N ALA A 110 -2.09 -4.64 7.62
CA ALA A 110 -1.33 -5.63 8.38
C ALA A 110 -2.13 -6.19 9.56
N THR A 111 -3.02 -5.40 10.18
CA THR A 111 -3.95 -5.92 11.20
C THR A 111 -4.81 -7.04 10.63
N MET A 112 -5.35 -6.89 9.41
CA MET A 112 -6.09 -8.00 8.76
C MET A 112 -5.21 -9.24 8.57
N ALA A 113 -3.95 -9.04 8.18
CA ALA A 113 -3.00 -10.13 8.00
C ALA A 113 -2.63 -10.82 9.33
N LEU A 114 -2.58 -10.10 10.46
CA LEU A 114 -2.36 -10.70 11.77
C LEU A 114 -3.48 -11.68 12.14
N PHE A 115 -4.74 -11.36 11.85
CA PHE A 115 -5.84 -12.30 12.08
C PHE A 115 -5.80 -13.52 11.14
N ASP A 116 -5.26 -13.37 9.93
CA ASP A 116 -4.97 -14.53 9.07
C ASP A 116 -3.86 -15.40 9.66
N ILE A 117 -2.83 -14.78 10.24
CA ILE A 117 -1.75 -15.49 10.95
C ILE A 117 -2.32 -16.21 12.18
N PHE A 118 -3.24 -15.59 12.93
CA PHE A 118 -3.87 -16.25 14.08
C PHE A 118 -4.67 -17.46 13.65
N ASN A 119 -5.45 -17.36 12.58
CA ASN A 119 -6.15 -18.51 11.99
C ASN A 119 -5.15 -19.58 11.54
N PHE A 120 -4.08 -19.21 10.83
CA PHE A 120 -3.03 -20.15 10.43
C PHE A 120 -2.45 -20.89 11.65
N LEU A 121 -2.02 -20.17 12.69
CA LEU A 121 -1.43 -20.75 13.90
C LEU A 121 -2.41 -21.61 14.72
N SER A 122 -3.72 -21.43 14.55
CA SER A 122 -4.75 -22.14 15.31
C SER A 122 -5.31 -23.40 14.63
N VAL A 123 -5.11 -23.59 13.32
CA VAL A 123 -5.64 -24.77 12.62
C VAL A 123 -4.65 -25.95 12.67
N SER A 124 -5.18 -27.16 12.49
CA SER A 124 -4.39 -28.37 12.24
C SER A 124 -4.59 -28.80 10.78
N ASP A 125 -3.48 -28.91 10.06
CA ASP A 125 -3.37 -29.31 8.65
C ASP A 125 -1.92 -29.67 8.33
N ASP A 126 -1.61 -29.90 7.05
CA ASP A 126 -0.28 -30.34 6.57
C ASP A 126 0.88 -29.39 6.92
N ASN A 127 0.61 -28.17 7.40
CA ASN A 127 1.63 -27.23 7.87
C ASN A 127 1.85 -27.27 9.40
N ASP A 128 1.39 -28.32 10.09
CA ASP A 128 1.52 -28.45 11.55
C ASP A 128 2.99 -28.41 12.01
N ASP A 129 3.90 -29.02 11.27
CA ASP A 129 5.32 -29.03 11.62
C ASP A 129 5.95 -27.65 11.47
N PHE A 130 5.57 -26.89 10.44
CA PHE A 130 5.99 -25.50 10.28
C PHE A 130 5.51 -24.63 11.46
N ARG A 131 4.26 -24.80 11.89
CA ARG A 131 3.70 -24.09 13.06
C ARG A 131 4.42 -24.46 14.34
N LYS A 132 4.57 -25.76 14.63
CA LYS A 132 5.28 -26.24 15.82
C LYS A 132 6.72 -25.74 15.83
N PHE A 133 7.40 -25.76 14.68
CA PHE A 133 8.75 -25.25 14.56
C PHE A 133 8.83 -23.76 14.96
N ILE A 134 7.94 -22.92 14.44
CA ILE A 134 7.85 -21.51 14.85
C ILE A 134 7.57 -21.39 16.35
N LEU A 135 6.54 -22.05 16.87
CA LEU A 135 6.08 -21.88 18.26
C LEU A 135 7.03 -22.49 19.31
N ASN A 136 7.88 -23.45 18.91
CA ASN A 136 8.91 -24.02 19.77
C ASN A 136 10.16 -23.15 19.85
N ASN A 137 10.45 -22.35 18.82
CA ASN A 137 11.65 -21.52 18.74
C ASN A 137 11.39 -20.05 19.07
N LEU A 138 10.16 -19.57 18.84
CA LEU A 138 9.74 -18.20 19.10
C LEU A 138 8.69 -18.09 20.22
N GLU A 139 8.74 -16.98 20.95
CA GLU A 139 7.66 -16.46 21.77
C GLU A 139 7.14 -15.20 21.06
N LEU A 140 5.92 -15.27 20.53
CA LEU A 140 5.33 -14.22 19.70
C LEU A 140 4.42 -13.35 20.54
N HIS A 141 4.54 -12.03 20.38
CA HIS A 141 3.71 -11.03 21.03
C HIS A 141 3.09 -10.10 19.99
N PHE A 142 1.78 -9.92 20.06
CA PHE A 142 1.03 -9.13 19.10
C PHE A 142 0.27 -8.01 19.80
N VAL A 143 0.33 -6.80 19.25
CA VAL A 143 -0.56 -5.67 19.59
C VAL A 143 -1.30 -5.27 18.31
N PRO A 144 -2.43 -5.93 17.98
CA PRO A 144 -3.06 -5.81 16.66
C PRO A 144 -3.63 -4.42 16.33
N MET A 145 -3.91 -3.60 17.34
CA MET A 145 -4.43 -2.25 17.14
C MET A 145 -3.94 -1.35 18.27
N VAL A 146 -2.89 -0.57 17.99
CA VAL A 146 -2.32 0.38 18.96
C VAL A 146 -3.19 1.63 19.10
N ASN A 147 -3.84 2.08 18.01
CA ASN A 147 -4.64 3.31 17.98
C ASN A 147 -6.12 3.02 17.65
N PRO A 148 -6.89 2.42 18.58
CA PRO A 148 -8.30 2.14 18.34
C PRO A 148 -9.12 3.42 18.14
N ASP A 149 -8.73 4.54 18.76
CA ASP A 149 -9.44 5.82 18.62
C ASP A 149 -9.32 6.43 17.21
N GLY A 150 -8.13 6.33 16.61
CA GLY A 150 -7.91 6.70 15.22
C GLY A 150 -8.67 5.78 14.26
N ALA A 151 -8.70 4.47 14.54
CA ALA A 151 -9.38 3.47 13.71
C ALA A 151 -10.90 3.70 13.64
N GLU A 152 -11.51 4.11 14.75
CA GLU A 152 -12.93 4.46 14.77
C GLU A 152 -13.28 5.57 13.79
N LYS A 153 -12.35 6.51 13.55
CA LYS A 153 -12.55 7.67 12.67
C LYS A 153 -11.77 7.59 11.36
N TRP A 154 -11.20 6.43 11.03
CA TRP A 154 -10.34 6.24 9.85
C TRP A 154 -9.32 7.38 9.68
N LYS A 155 -8.56 7.66 10.74
CA LYS A 155 -7.57 8.73 10.72
C LYS A 155 -6.24 8.27 11.27
N ARG A 156 -5.17 8.84 10.72
CA ARG A 156 -3.80 8.60 11.14
C ARG A 156 -3.54 8.85 12.62
N ARG A 157 -4.01 9.97 13.16
CA ARG A 157 -3.69 10.41 14.53
C ARG A 157 -4.65 9.82 15.57
N ASN A 158 -4.28 9.81 16.85
CA ASN A 158 -5.21 9.37 17.91
C ASN A 158 -6.30 10.43 18.19
N ALA A 159 -7.12 10.22 19.21
CA ALA A 159 -8.18 11.17 19.59
C ALA A 159 -7.68 12.55 20.03
N LEU A 160 -6.41 12.69 20.44
CA LEU A 160 -5.76 13.95 20.81
C LEU A 160 -5.10 14.66 19.63
N ASP A 161 -5.25 14.13 18.41
CA ASP A 161 -4.57 14.62 17.20
C ASP A 161 -3.04 14.62 17.33
N ILE A 162 -2.51 13.63 18.07
CA ILE A 162 -1.08 13.32 18.13
C ILE A 162 -0.81 12.12 17.21
N ASP A 163 0.25 12.23 16.40
CA ASP A 163 0.78 11.10 15.65
C ASP A 163 1.57 10.20 16.61
N LEU A 164 1.08 8.99 16.87
CA LEU A 164 1.72 8.07 17.80
C LEU A 164 3.15 7.71 17.35
N ASN A 165 3.40 7.66 16.04
CA ASN A 165 4.73 7.42 15.48
C ASN A 165 5.59 8.71 15.41
N ARG A 166 5.21 9.74 16.16
CA ARG A 166 6.02 10.92 16.52
C ARG A 166 6.06 11.18 18.03
N ASP A 167 5.60 10.21 18.83
CA ASP A 167 5.46 10.34 20.27
C ASP A 167 6.30 9.30 21.06
N ALA A 168 7.22 8.59 20.41
CA ALA A 168 8.03 7.54 21.06
C ALA A 168 9.03 8.08 22.12
N ARG A 169 9.41 9.36 22.03
CA ARG A 169 10.28 10.03 23.02
C ARG A 169 9.51 10.67 24.17
N ALA A 170 8.47 11.42 23.82
CA ALA A 170 7.71 12.19 24.79
C ALA A 170 6.72 11.29 25.55
N LEU A 171 6.23 10.24 24.89
CA LEU A 171 5.24 9.31 25.43
C LEU A 171 4.06 10.09 26.03
N THR A 172 3.55 11.07 25.28
CA THR A 172 2.48 11.96 25.71
C THR A 172 1.17 11.20 25.83
N THR A 173 0.86 10.37 24.84
CA THR A 173 -0.42 9.67 24.74
C THR A 173 -0.43 8.38 25.55
N PRO A 174 -1.61 7.93 26.05
CA PRO A 174 -1.71 6.64 26.73
C PRO A 174 -1.31 5.48 25.80
N GLU A 175 -1.65 5.55 24.51
CA GLU A 175 -1.33 4.50 23.55
C GLU A 175 0.19 4.34 23.35
N ALA A 176 0.93 5.46 23.25
CA ALA A 176 2.38 5.45 23.12
C ALA A 176 3.06 4.89 24.39
N LYS A 177 2.59 5.29 25.58
CA LYS A 177 3.08 4.74 26.86
C LYS A 177 2.89 3.23 26.93
N ILE A 178 1.70 2.75 26.57
CA ILE A 178 1.37 1.32 26.57
C ILE A 178 2.31 0.53 25.65
N LEU A 179 2.53 1.00 24.42
CA LEU A 179 3.43 0.32 23.48
C LEU A 179 4.89 0.29 23.97
N ALA A 180 5.38 1.39 24.54
CA ALA A 180 6.72 1.44 25.13
C ALA A 180 6.87 0.47 26.31
N GLN A 181 5.87 0.43 27.21
CA GLN A 181 5.87 -0.43 28.39
C GLN A 181 5.88 -1.92 28.05
N ILE A 182 5.08 -2.35 27.07
CA ILE A 182 5.06 -3.77 26.67
C ILE A 182 6.38 -4.19 26.01
N ALA A 183 7.00 -3.31 25.22
CA ALA A 183 8.34 -3.57 24.68
C ALA A 183 9.40 -3.67 25.79
N ASP A 184 9.37 -2.78 26.79
CA ASP A 184 10.29 -2.80 27.93
C ASP A 184 10.06 -4.03 28.85
N LYS A 185 8.82 -4.51 28.96
CA LYS A 185 8.44 -5.73 29.69
C LYS A 185 8.96 -6.98 28.98
N ILE A 186 8.75 -7.10 27.67
CA ILE A 186 9.10 -8.30 26.89
C ILE A 186 10.60 -8.37 26.62
N LYS A 187 11.22 -7.22 26.26
CA LYS A 187 12.57 -7.09 25.69
C LYS A 187 12.74 -8.00 24.46
N PRO A 188 11.97 -7.77 23.38
CA PRO A 188 12.00 -8.64 22.21
C PRO A 188 13.34 -8.52 21.45
N GLN A 189 13.80 -9.61 20.84
CA GLN A 189 14.96 -9.58 19.95
C GLN A 189 14.62 -8.99 18.58
N PHE A 190 13.38 -9.20 18.12
CA PHE A 190 12.88 -8.69 16.84
C PHE A 190 11.56 -7.93 17.02
N GLY A 191 11.40 -6.89 16.21
CA GLY A 191 10.21 -6.03 16.18
C GLY A 191 9.67 -5.91 14.76
N PHE A 192 8.35 -5.97 14.59
CA PHE A 192 7.70 -5.66 13.32
C PHE A 192 6.80 -4.44 13.51
N ASN A 193 7.20 -3.34 12.88
CA ASN A 193 6.43 -2.12 12.81
C ASN A 193 5.55 -2.15 11.55
N LEU A 194 4.25 -2.36 11.71
CA LEU A 194 3.36 -2.67 10.61
C LEU A 194 2.46 -1.47 10.25
N HIS A 195 2.64 -0.97 9.03
CA HIS A 195 2.06 0.28 8.54
C HIS A 195 1.49 0.16 7.12
N ASP A 196 0.81 1.23 6.69
CA ASP A 196 0.40 1.46 5.31
C ASP A 196 1.02 2.75 4.76
N GLN A 197 1.25 2.75 3.45
CA GLN A 197 1.70 3.92 2.72
C GLN A 197 0.72 4.32 1.61
N SER A 198 1.00 5.45 0.96
CA SER A 198 0.24 5.91 -0.20
C SER A 198 0.30 4.87 -1.33
N SER A 199 -0.84 4.61 -1.98
CA SER A 199 -0.91 3.78 -3.19
C SER A 199 -0.17 4.39 -4.39
N LEU A 200 0.19 5.66 -4.32
CA LEU A 200 0.84 6.42 -5.39
C LEU A 200 2.39 6.35 -5.34
N TYR A 201 2.95 5.58 -4.40
CA TYR A 201 4.37 5.28 -4.41
C TYR A 201 4.71 4.21 -5.45
N SER A 202 5.85 4.38 -6.11
CA SER A 202 6.49 3.44 -7.03
C SER A 202 7.75 2.84 -6.41
N ALA A 203 8.10 1.62 -6.84
CA ALA A 203 9.39 1.03 -6.50
C ALA A 203 10.47 1.57 -7.46
N GLY A 204 11.18 2.60 -6.99
CA GLY A 204 12.07 3.41 -7.81
C GLY A 204 11.35 4.17 -8.91
N ASN A 205 12.10 4.65 -9.90
CA ASN A 205 11.55 5.32 -11.07
C ASN A 205 10.99 4.31 -12.09
N THR A 206 9.88 3.67 -11.73
CA THR A 206 9.22 2.64 -12.54
C THR A 206 7.69 2.80 -12.48
N LYS A 207 6.99 2.13 -13.40
CA LYS A 207 5.52 2.00 -13.37
C LYS A 207 5.00 1.09 -12.25
N HIS A 208 5.89 0.33 -11.61
CA HIS A 208 5.51 -0.65 -10.60
C HIS A 208 5.28 0.05 -9.27
N GLN A 209 4.12 -0.17 -8.68
CA GLN A 209 3.79 0.38 -7.37
C GLN A 209 4.74 -0.19 -6.31
N ALA A 210 5.10 0.63 -5.33
CA ALA A 210 5.72 0.15 -4.10
C ALA A 210 4.64 -0.53 -3.25
N THR A 211 4.29 -1.77 -3.61
CA THR A 211 3.23 -2.53 -2.93
C THR A 211 3.60 -2.88 -1.51
N ILE A 212 4.85 -3.28 -1.29
CA ILE A 212 5.44 -3.42 0.03
C ILE A 212 6.73 -2.59 0.06
N SER A 213 6.94 -1.83 1.13
CA SER A 213 8.23 -1.20 1.38
C SER A 213 8.77 -1.58 2.74
N PHE A 214 10.08 -1.75 2.82
CA PHE A 214 10.77 -2.13 4.03
C PHE A 214 11.67 -1.03 4.56
N LEU A 215 11.92 -1.01 5.86
CA LEU A 215 12.99 -0.22 6.44
C LEU A 215 13.58 -0.97 7.64
N ALA A 216 14.91 -1.04 7.70
CA ALA A 216 15.66 -1.30 8.93
C ALA A 216 15.96 0.08 9.55
N PRO A 217 15.19 0.53 10.55
CA PRO A 217 15.25 1.90 11.05
C PRO A 217 16.66 2.29 11.49
N ALA A 218 17.03 3.56 11.34
CA ALA A 218 18.31 4.03 11.86
C ALA A 218 18.20 4.25 13.37
N TYR A 219 19.23 3.87 14.13
CA TYR A 219 19.27 4.14 15.58
C TYR A 219 20.03 5.42 15.92
N ASN A 220 20.67 6.04 14.92
CA ASN A 220 21.41 7.30 15.07
C ASN A 220 21.44 8.08 13.74
N TYR A 221 21.83 9.36 13.81
CA TYR A 221 21.88 10.25 12.64
C TYR A 221 22.91 9.84 11.58
N SER A 222 24.01 9.19 11.97
CA SER A 222 25.02 8.67 11.03
C SER A 222 24.50 7.48 10.20
N ARG A 223 23.41 6.85 10.65
CA ARG A 223 22.82 5.65 10.05
C ARG A 223 23.83 4.50 10.05
N ASP A 224 24.49 4.33 11.18
CA ASP A 224 25.46 3.26 11.37
C ASP A 224 24.77 1.88 11.36
N LEU A 225 25.56 0.83 11.14
CA LEU A 225 25.14 -0.56 11.22
C LEU A 225 25.80 -1.20 12.45
N ASN A 226 25.01 -1.49 13.47
CA ASN A 226 25.38 -2.39 14.56
C ASN A 226 24.75 -3.77 14.32
N ASP A 227 24.99 -4.74 15.20
CA ASP A 227 24.44 -6.10 15.06
C ASP A 227 22.91 -6.11 14.98
N VAL A 228 22.25 -5.25 15.76
CA VAL A 228 20.79 -5.15 15.84
C VAL A 228 20.19 -4.67 14.51
N ARG A 229 20.78 -3.63 13.90
CA ARG A 229 20.32 -3.12 12.60
C ARG A 229 20.72 -4.05 11.47
N THR A 230 21.90 -4.66 11.56
CA THR A 230 22.37 -5.67 10.62
C THR A 230 21.41 -6.86 10.53
N ASN A 231 20.91 -7.35 11.66
CA ASN A 231 19.91 -8.43 11.70
C ASN A 231 18.61 -8.04 11.00
N ALA A 232 18.09 -6.84 11.27
CA ALA A 232 16.89 -6.32 10.59
C ALA A 232 17.12 -6.18 9.08
N THR A 233 18.27 -5.64 8.67
CA THR A 233 18.64 -5.48 7.26
C THR A 233 18.71 -6.82 6.54
N LYS A 234 19.40 -7.81 7.11
CA LYS A 234 19.50 -9.16 6.54
C LYS A 234 18.13 -9.85 6.44
N LEU A 235 17.29 -9.69 7.46
CA LEU A 235 15.92 -10.19 7.42
C LEU A 235 15.13 -9.55 6.26
N ILE A 236 15.28 -8.25 6.02
CA ILE A 236 14.65 -7.57 4.87
C ILE A 236 15.18 -8.10 3.54
N VAL A 237 16.48 -8.43 3.41
CA VAL A 237 17.02 -9.03 2.18
C VAL A 237 16.31 -10.34 1.86
N MET A 238 16.16 -11.22 2.85
CA MET A 238 15.39 -12.45 2.71
C MET A 238 13.92 -12.15 2.32
N MET A 239 13.30 -11.17 2.98
CA MET A 239 11.90 -10.82 2.72
C MET A 239 11.72 -10.28 1.30
N ASN A 240 12.59 -9.39 0.83
CA ASN A 240 12.57 -8.89 -0.55
C ASN A 240 12.69 -10.05 -1.54
N ARG A 241 13.73 -10.90 -1.40
CA ARG A 241 13.93 -12.09 -2.25
C ARG A 241 12.68 -12.97 -2.31
N THR A 242 12.01 -13.16 -1.17
CA THR A 242 10.78 -13.93 -1.05
C THR A 242 9.61 -13.27 -1.80
N LEU A 243 9.41 -11.96 -1.60
CA LEU A 243 8.31 -11.22 -2.24
C LEU A 243 8.48 -11.01 -3.74
N GLN A 244 9.71 -11.00 -4.27
CA GLN A 244 9.92 -10.90 -5.72
C GLN A 244 9.23 -12.04 -6.51
N LYS A 245 8.93 -13.18 -5.88
CA LYS A 245 8.19 -14.28 -6.50
C LYS A 245 6.70 -13.97 -6.72
N TYR A 246 6.13 -13.06 -5.93
CA TYR A 246 4.70 -12.78 -5.89
C TYR A 246 4.36 -11.36 -6.32
N ALA A 247 5.24 -10.40 -6.06
CA ALA A 247 5.12 -9.00 -6.45
C ALA A 247 6.44 -8.52 -7.09
N PRO A 248 6.82 -9.08 -8.27
CA PRO A 248 8.09 -8.78 -8.91
C PRO A 248 8.20 -7.29 -9.24
N GLY A 249 9.32 -6.67 -8.87
CA GLY A 249 9.57 -5.25 -9.08
C GLY A 249 8.69 -4.30 -8.26
N GLN A 250 7.89 -4.81 -7.31
CA GLN A 250 6.94 -4.02 -6.51
C GLN A 250 7.32 -3.94 -5.02
N VAL A 251 8.57 -4.29 -4.70
CA VAL A 251 9.17 -4.15 -3.37
C VAL A 251 10.14 -2.99 -3.40
N ALA A 252 10.06 -2.11 -2.40
CA ALA A 252 10.96 -0.98 -2.24
C ALA A 252 11.49 -0.87 -0.80
N LYS A 253 12.31 0.13 -0.55
CA LYS A 253 12.72 0.56 0.79
C LYS A 253 12.29 1.99 1.06
N TYR A 254 12.01 2.30 2.32
CA TYR A 254 11.82 3.68 2.77
C TYR A 254 13.17 4.36 3.02
N SER A 255 13.17 5.70 2.97
CA SER A 255 14.31 6.48 3.44
C SER A 255 14.66 6.11 4.88
N ASP A 256 15.95 5.93 5.15
CA ASP A 256 16.48 5.58 6.46
C ASP A 256 16.92 6.81 7.27
N ALA A 257 16.42 7.99 6.92
CA ALA A 257 16.63 9.20 7.69
C ALA A 257 16.17 8.99 9.14
N HIS A 258 17.07 9.26 10.10
CA HIS A 258 16.81 9.02 11.51
C HIS A 258 15.67 9.92 12.04
N GLU A 259 14.58 9.29 12.49
CA GLU A 259 13.41 9.90 13.12
C GLU A 259 13.31 9.38 14.56
N PRO A 260 14.05 9.95 15.51
CA PRO A 260 14.09 9.46 16.88
C PRO A 260 12.75 9.60 17.62
N ARG A 261 11.75 10.30 17.05
CA ARG A 261 10.39 10.35 17.60
C ARG A 261 9.52 9.15 17.20
N GLY A 262 9.95 8.37 16.22
CA GLY A 262 9.27 7.17 15.76
C GLY A 262 9.59 5.95 16.63
N PHE A 263 8.63 5.04 16.73
CA PHE A 263 8.80 3.81 17.49
C PHE A 263 9.81 2.86 16.84
N GLY A 264 9.91 2.86 15.50
CA GLY A 264 10.91 2.09 14.76
C GLY A 264 12.35 2.38 15.21
N ASP A 265 12.80 3.61 15.03
CA ASP A 265 14.13 4.09 15.43
C ASP A 265 14.38 3.94 16.94
N THR A 266 13.38 4.27 17.75
CA THR A 266 13.49 4.18 19.22
C THR A 266 13.69 2.73 19.66
N PHE A 267 12.93 1.78 19.11
CA PHE A 267 13.07 0.35 19.43
C PHE A 267 14.36 -0.23 18.86
N GLN A 268 14.76 0.20 17.66
CA GLN A 268 16.07 -0.13 17.10
C GLN A 268 17.21 0.30 18.04
N GLY A 269 17.16 1.52 18.57
CA GLY A 269 18.12 2.05 19.54
C GLY A 269 18.07 1.35 20.91
N LYS A 270 16.93 0.76 21.28
CA LYS A 270 16.78 -0.08 22.49
C LYS A 270 17.29 -1.53 22.31
N GLY A 271 17.86 -1.86 21.15
CA GLY A 271 18.42 -3.18 20.88
C GLY A 271 17.43 -4.18 20.30
N ILE A 272 16.31 -3.71 19.73
CA ILE A 272 15.31 -4.55 19.07
C ILE A 272 15.57 -4.51 17.56
N SER A 273 15.82 -5.66 16.93
CA SER A 273 16.01 -5.75 15.48
C SER A 273 14.67 -5.48 14.77
N THR A 274 14.42 -4.21 14.47
CA THR A 274 13.10 -3.73 14.06
C THR A 274 13.01 -3.67 12.54
N VAL A 275 11.95 -4.24 11.99
CA VAL A 275 11.62 -4.18 10.56
C VAL A 275 10.31 -3.42 10.41
N LEU A 276 10.35 -2.33 9.65
CA LEU A 276 9.15 -1.64 9.17
C LEU A 276 8.63 -2.37 7.93
N ILE A 277 7.32 -2.61 7.87
CA ILE A 277 6.61 -3.05 6.66
C ILE A 277 5.52 -2.04 6.34
N GLU A 278 5.56 -1.49 5.13
CA GLU A 278 4.66 -0.44 4.64
C GLU A 278 3.83 -0.95 3.47
N SER A 279 2.51 -1.05 3.67
CA SER A 279 1.55 -1.58 2.69
C SER A 279 1.03 -0.47 1.77
N GLY A 280 1.52 -0.44 0.53
CA GLY A 280 1.18 0.58 -0.45
C GLY A 280 -0.03 0.24 -1.30
N GLY A 281 0.14 0.30 -2.62
CA GLY A 281 -0.91 0.05 -3.60
C GLY A 281 -0.63 -1.16 -4.48
N TYR A 282 -1.69 -1.76 -5.01
CA TYR A 282 -1.64 -2.83 -6.01
C TYR A 282 -2.80 -2.64 -7.01
N PRO A 283 -2.60 -2.88 -8.31
CA PRO A 283 -3.66 -2.73 -9.30
C PRO A 283 -4.92 -3.53 -8.94
N ASN A 284 -6.09 -2.90 -9.05
CA ASN A 284 -7.40 -3.51 -8.78
C ASN A 284 -7.57 -4.08 -7.35
N ASP A 285 -6.86 -3.56 -6.35
CA ASP A 285 -6.95 -4.02 -4.95
C ASP A 285 -7.31 -2.89 -3.96
N PRO A 286 -8.48 -2.23 -4.12
CA PRO A 286 -8.85 -1.07 -3.29
C PRO A 286 -8.95 -1.40 -1.79
N ASP A 287 -9.40 -2.61 -1.45
CA ASP A 287 -9.50 -3.10 -0.06
C ASP A 287 -8.23 -3.80 0.43
N LYS A 288 -7.13 -3.72 -0.34
CA LYS A 288 -5.80 -4.24 0.02
C LYS A 288 -5.83 -5.74 0.37
N GLN A 289 -6.70 -6.53 -0.26
CA GLN A 289 -6.85 -7.96 0.00
C GLN A 289 -5.69 -8.80 -0.54
N TYR A 290 -5.12 -8.41 -1.67
CA TYR A 290 -3.90 -9.03 -2.17
C TYR A 290 -2.69 -8.61 -1.32
N ILE A 291 -2.63 -7.33 -0.92
CA ILE A 291 -1.56 -6.83 -0.04
C ILE A 291 -1.64 -7.45 1.37
N ARG A 292 -2.84 -7.71 1.88
CA ARG A 292 -3.08 -8.52 3.10
C ARG A 292 -2.47 -9.91 2.98
N LYS A 293 -2.68 -10.58 1.84
CA LYS A 293 -2.06 -11.90 1.55
C LYS A 293 -0.53 -11.81 1.53
N LEU A 294 0.03 -10.76 0.92
CA LEU A 294 1.48 -10.53 0.92
C LEU A 294 2.02 -10.33 2.34
N ASN A 295 1.35 -9.52 3.17
CA ASN A 295 1.71 -9.33 4.58
C ASN A 295 1.65 -10.64 5.38
N PHE A 296 0.55 -11.39 5.26
CA PHE A 296 0.37 -12.69 5.90
C PHE A 296 1.56 -13.61 5.59
N TYR A 297 1.88 -13.72 4.30
CA TYR A 297 2.90 -14.63 3.83
C TYR A 297 4.31 -14.18 4.22
N ILE A 298 4.62 -12.88 4.10
CA ILE A 298 5.96 -12.38 4.36
C ILE A 298 6.30 -12.34 5.85
N ILE A 299 5.31 -12.06 6.70
CA ILE A 299 5.50 -12.13 8.16
C ILE A 299 5.75 -13.58 8.57
N LEU A 300 4.97 -14.56 8.09
CA LEU A 300 5.23 -15.98 8.39
C LEU A 300 6.61 -16.44 7.91
N SER A 301 7.02 -16.01 6.72
CA SER A 301 8.34 -16.29 6.16
C SER A 301 9.46 -15.68 7.02
N ALA A 302 9.28 -14.44 7.48
CA ALA A 302 10.21 -13.76 8.38
C ALA A 302 10.31 -14.47 9.74
N LEU A 303 9.18 -14.85 10.35
CA LEU A 303 9.16 -15.60 11.60
C LEU A 303 9.88 -16.95 11.47
N HIS A 304 9.61 -17.69 10.40
CA HIS A 304 10.31 -18.94 10.14
C HIS A 304 11.82 -18.73 9.97
N SER A 305 12.24 -17.69 9.24
CA SER A 305 13.65 -17.37 9.07
C SER A 305 14.33 -16.96 10.38
N ILE A 306 13.65 -16.20 11.25
CA ILE A 306 14.14 -15.87 12.60
C ILE A 306 14.30 -17.15 13.43
N ALA A 307 13.31 -18.05 13.41
CA ALA A 307 13.34 -19.32 14.14
C ALA A 307 14.49 -20.23 13.67
N GLN A 308 14.76 -20.26 12.37
CA GLN A 308 15.88 -21.02 11.78
C GLN A 308 17.22 -20.29 11.84
N LYS A 309 17.22 -18.98 12.13
CA LYS A 309 18.34 -18.05 11.93
C LYS A 309 18.87 -17.99 10.49
N SER A 310 18.08 -18.39 9.50
CA SER A 310 18.50 -18.42 8.10
C SER A 310 18.72 -17.04 7.48
N TYR A 311 18.21 -15.97 8.11
CA TYR A 311 18.51 -14.60 7.70
C TYR A 311 20.01 -14.27 7.88
N GLU A 312 20.74 -14.97 8.77
CA GLU A 312 22.17 -14.71 9.02
C GLU A 312 23.03 -14.94 7.77
N ASP A 313 22.55 -15.80 6.85
CA ASP A 313 23.21 -16.14 5.57
C ASP A 313 23.01 -15.08 4.46
N GLU A 314 22.17 -14.07 4.69
CA GLU A 314 21.91 -13.03 3.69
C GLU A 314 23.07 -12.01 3.64
N ASP A 315 23.35 -11.52 2.42
CA ASP A 315 24.36 -10.49 2.18
C ASP A 315 23.75 -9.11 2.39
N ILE A 316 24.40 -8.28 3.19
CA ILE A 316 23.90 -6.94 3.49
C ILE A 316 23.94 -6.02 2.26
N GLU A 317 24.84 -6.29 1.31
CA GLU A 317 24.95 -5.54 0.06
C GLU A 317 23.66 -5.62 -0.78
N ASP A 318 22.94 -6.74 -0.69
CA ASP A 318 21.66 -6.94 -1.40
C ASP A 318 20.57 -5.96 -0.92
N TYR A 319 20.69 -5.39 0.29
CA TYR A 319 19.76 -4.37 0.78
C TYR A 319 19.89 -3.05 0.03
N ALA A 320 21.12 -2.67 -0.36
CA ALA A 320 21.37 -1.45 -1.11
C ALA A 320 20.70 -1.49 -2.50
N ALA A 321 20.61 -2.68 -3.09
CA ALA A 321 19.98 -2.91 -4.40
C ALA A 321 18.45 -2.80 -4.39
N ILE A 322 17.80 -2.82 -3.23
CA ILE A 322 16.35 -2.57 -3.12
C ILE A 322 16.11 -1.09 -3.46
N PRO A 323 15.26 -0.77 -4.45
CA PRO A 323 15.00 0.62 -4.84
C PRO A 323 14.25 1.36 -3.72
N GLU A 324 14.46 2.66 -3.60
CA GLU A 324 13.66 3.50 -2.69
C GLU A 324 12.23 3.70 -3.23
N ASN A 325 11.27 3.91 -2.33
CA ASN A 325 9.92 4.29 -2.73
C ASN A 325 9.87 5.77 -3.17
N THR A 326 9.27 6.04 -4.31
CA THR A 326 9.23 7.38 -4.92
C THR A 326 7.83 7.72 -5.45
N ARG A 327 7.53 8.98 -5.80
CA ARG A 327 6.19 9.38 -6.27
C ARG A 327 6.14 9.60 -7.79
N PHE A 328 6.18 8.50 -8.55
CA PHE A 328 6.02 8.57 -10.01
C PHE A 328 4.68 8.02 -10.52
N VAL A 329 3.81 7.50 -9.64
CA VAL A 329 2.52 6.90 -10.02
C VAL A 329 1.35 7.86 -9.72
N PHE A 330 0.43 7.96 -10.65
CA PHE A 330 -0.86 8.65 -10.54
C PHE A 330 -2.01 7.65 -10.67
N ASP A 331 -3.20 8.02 -10.22
CA ASP A 331 -4.41 7.21 -10.44
C ASP A 331 -4.75 7.08 -11.93
N LEU A 332 -4.64 8.18 -12.68
CA LEU A 332 -4.87 8.23 -14.11
C LEU A 332 -3.85 9.16 -14.77
N VAL A 333 -3.25 8.70 -15.86
CA VAL A 333 -2.47 9.56 -16.77
C VAL A 333 -3.14 9.63 -18.14
N VAL A 334 -3.44 10.85 -18.60
CA VAL A 334 -3.90 11.09 -19.97
C VAL A 334 -2.76 11.71 -20.77
N ARG A 335 -2.22 11.01 -21.75
CA ARG A 335 -1.10 11.47 -22.58
C ARG A 335 -1.58 12.40 -23.68
N ASN A 336 -0.85 13.49 -23.90
CA ASN A 336 -1.02 14.37 -25.07
C ASN A 336 -2.45 14.90 -25.29
N ALA A 337 -3.20 15.21 -24.22
CA ALA A 337 -4.53 15.79 -24.33
C ALA A 337 -4.48 17.18 -24.98
N GLU A 338 -5.39 17.46 -25.92
CA GLU A 338 -5.58 18.82 -26.45
C GLU A 338 -6.20 19.70 -25.36
N ILE A 339 -5.65 20.89 -25.14
CA ILE A 339 -6.13 21.83 -24.13
C ILE A 339 -6.31 23.18 -24.81
N THR A 340 -7.48 23.79 -24.61
CA THR A 340 -7.74 25.17 -25.04
C THR A 340 -7.88 26.05 -23.80
N LYS A 341 -7.03 27.06 -23.66
CA LYS A 341 -7.08 28.02 -22.53
C LYS A 341 -6.78 29.42 -23.03
N GLY A 342 -7.66 30.38 -22.75
CA GLY A 342 -7.50 31.77 -23.20
C GLY A 342 -7.31 31.93 -24.72
N GLY A 343 -7.92 31.06 -25.52
CA GLY A 343 -7.78 31.05 -26.99
C GLY A 343 -6.54 30.31 -27.52
N TYR A 344 -5.61 29.90 -26.66
CA TYR A 344 -4.44 29.12 -27.05
C TYR A 344 -4.74 27.62 -26.99
N LYS A 345 -4.37 26.91 -28.06
CA LYS A 345 -4.44 25.45 -28.15
C LYS A 345 -3.04 24.84 -28.03
N TYR A 346 -2.90 23.84 -27.17
CA TYR A 346 -1.66 23.10 -26.98
C TYR A 346 -1.95 21.66 -26.55
N ARG A 347 -0.93 20.80 -26.55
CA ARG A 347 -1.04 19.42 -26.04
C ARG A 347 -0.13 19.24 -24.84
N ALA A 348 -0.63 18.56 -23.82
CA ALA A 348 0.12 18.21 -22.61
C ALA A 348 -0.39 16.88 -22.03
N SER A 349 0.44 16.22 -21.21
CA SER A 349 -0.03 15.08 -20.41
C SER A 349 -0.68 15.58 -19.13
N LEU A 350 -1.66 14.83 -18.62
CA LEU A 350 -2.43 15.14 -17.43
C LEU A 350 -2.22 14.04 -16.39
N GLY A 351 -1.85 14.41 -15.16
CA GLY A 351 -1.80 13.54 -14.01
C GLY A 351 -2.99 13.78 -13.11
N ILE A 352 -3.78 12.74 -12.87
CA ILE A 352 -5.02 12.83 -12.08
C ILE A 352 -4.89 11.90 -10.88
N ASN A 353 -5.22 12.40 -9.69
CA ASN A 353 -5.31 11.63 -8.46
C ASN A 353 -6.71 11.72 -7.86
N ARG A 354 -7.08 10.69 -7.10
CA ARG A 354 -8.38 10.54 -6.46
C ARG A 354 -8.20 10.59 -4.95
N ALA A 355 -8.52 11.73 -4.35
CA ALA A 355 -8.49 11.87 -2.90
C ALA A 355 -9.60 11.02 -2.26
N ILE A 356 -9.25 10.27 -1.21
CA ILE A 356 -10.21 9.50 -0.42
C ILE A 356 -11.06 10.45 0.42
N ILE A 357 -12.37 10.26 0.37
CA ILE A 357 -13.37 10.88 1.24
C ILE A 357 -13.94 9.77 2.11
N VAL A 358 -13.89 9.97 3.42
CA VAL A 358 -14.48 9.04 4.38
C VAL A 358 -15.94 9.43 4.59
N ASP A 359 -16.85 8.47 4.45
CA ASP A 359 -18.27 8.69 4.72
C ASP A 359 -18.51 8.85 6.23
N THR A 360 -19.66 9.41 6.61
CA THR A 360 -19.98 9.78 8.01
C THR A 360 -20.04 8.59 8.97
N ASP A 361 -20.22 7.37 8.45
CA ASP A 361 -20.21 6.13 9.23
C ASP A 361 -18.79 5.58 9.47
N TYR A 362 -17.78 6.15 8.82
CA TYR A 362 -16.40 5.69 8.82
C TYR A 362 -16.24 4.20 8.43
N ARG A 363 -17.17 3.66 7.62
CA ARG A 363 -17.16 2.27 7.16
C ARG A 363 -17.14 2.16 5.64
N SER A 364 -17.28 3.26 4.92
CA SER A 364 -17.13 3.30 3.47
C SER A 364 -16.34 4.51 2.99
N LEU A 365 -15.78 4.36 1.79
CA LEU A 365 -14.96 5.38 1.13
C LEU A 365 -15.62 5.81 -0.17
N SER A 366 -15.48 7.10 -0.42
CA SER A 366 -15.76 7.76 -1.68
C SER A 366 -14.49 8.42 -2.20
N TYR A 367 -14.52 8.92 -3.43
CA TYR A 367 -13.37 9.54 -4.07
C TYR A 367 -13.73 10.89 -4.67
N ARG A 368 -12.77 11.80 -4.68
CA ARG A 368 -12.84 13.05 -5.43
C ARG A 368 -11.60 13.22 -6.28
N GLY A 369 -11.79 13.22 -7.60
CA GLY A 369 -10.73 13.44 -8.56
C GLY A 369 -10.22 14.87 -8.52
N SER A 370 -8.91 15.02 -8.73
CA SER A 370 -8.23 16.29 -8.91
C SER A 370 -7.12 16.12 -9.94
N LEU A 371 -6.96 17.13 -10.80
CA LEU A 371 -5.84 17.20 -11.74
C LEU A 371 -4.63 17.78 -11.00
N GLU A 372 -3.63 16.95 -10.77
CA GLU A 372 -2.45 17.24 -9.93
C GLU A 372 -1.23 17.63 -10.76
N GLU A 373 -1.14 17.18 -12.01
CA GLU A 373 0.00 17.47 -12.90
C GLU A 373 -0.47 17.78 -14.32
N LEU A 374 0.21 18.72 -14.99
CA LEU A 374 -0.05 19.15 -16.35
C LEU A 374 1.26 19.54 -17.03
N GLY A 375 1.68 18.75 -18.02
CA GLY A 375 2.91 19.05 -18.76
C GLY A 375 3.61 17.81 -19.30
N ASP A 376 4.94 17.81 -19.16
CA ASP A 376 5.78 16.65 -19.47
C ASP A 376 5.70 15.64 -18.32
N MET A 377 5.19 14.46 -18.64
CA MET A 377 5.02 13.36 -17.70
C MET A 377 5.76 12.10 -18.17
N GLY A 378 6.79 12.23 -19.01
CA GLY A 378 7.49 11.09 -19.63
C GLY A 378 8.01 10.04 -18.63
N ASN A 379 8.31 10.45 -17.40
CA ASN A 379 8.78 9.59 -16.31
C ASN A 379 7.71 9.27 -15.25
N ASN A 380 6.46 9.65 -15.48
CA ASN A 380 5.34 9.35 -14.60
C ASN A 380 4.45 8.29 -15.22
N PHE A 381 3.71 7.56 -14.40
CA PHE A 381 2.91 6.40 -14.82
C PHE A 381 1.52 6.45 -14.19
N GLY A 382 0.52 5.95 -14.89
CA GLY A 382 -0.84 5.79 -14.36
C GLY A 382 -1.13 4.37 -13.90
N TYR A 383 -1.97 4.20 -12.87
CA TYR A 383 -2.71 2.95 -12.70
C TYR A 383 -3.56 2.65 -13.94
N GLU A 384 -4.17 3.70 -14.48
CA GLU A 384 -4.87 3.73 -15.75
C GLU A 384 -4.18 4.75 -16.66
N GLU A 385 -4.03 4.43 -17.95
CA GLU A 385 -3.49 5.36 -18.94
C GLU A 385 -4.41 5.46 -20.16
N ALA A 386 -4.52 6.67 -20.71
CA ALA A 386 -5.20 6.94 -21.98
C ALA A 386 -4.29 7.76 -22.89
N ASP A 387 -4.20 7.39 -24.17
CA ASP A 387 -3.51 8.19 -25.18
C ASP A 387 -4.51 9.08 -25.93
N ALA A 388 -4.37 10.40 -25.79
CA ALA A 388 -5.21 11.40 -26.42
C ALA A 388 -4.55 12.09 -27.62
N SER A 389 -3.42 11.58 -28.12
CA SER A 389 -2.63 12.21 -29.21
C SER A 389 -3.46 12.50 -30.47
N LEU A 390 -4.41 11.62 -30.80
CA LEU A 390 -5.32 11.76 -31.95
C LEU A 390 -6.75 12.15 -31.56
N LEU A 391 -6.97 12.49 -30.28
CA LEU A 391 -8.28 12.83 -29.74
C LEU A 391 -8.40 14.33 -29.50
N LEU A 392 -9.65 14.79 -29.52
CA LEU A 392 -10.09 16.11 -29.10
C LEU A 392 -10.56 16.05 -27.65
N SER A 393 -10.19 17.03 -26.84
CA SER A 393 -10.75 17.19 -25.49
C SER A 393 -11.97 18.10 -25.57
N LEU A 394 -13.14 17.57 -25.22
CA LEU A 394 -14.42 18.27 -25.25
C LEU A 394 -14.98 18.43 -23.83
N PRO A 395 -15.65 19.55 -23.52
CA PRO A 395 -16.36 19.68 -22.26
C PRO A 395 -17.54 18.69 -22.20
N GLY A 396 -17.80 18.13 -21.02
CA GLY A 396 -18.95 17.26 -20.81
C GLY A 396 -20.28 18.02 -20.93
N LYS A 397 -21.24 17.46 -21.66
CA LYS A 397 -22.58 18.05 -21.79
C LYS A 397 -23.36 17.92 -20.48
N ILE A 398 -24.34 18.81 -20.30
CA ILE A 398 -25.27 18.84 -19.16
C ILE A 398 -26.65 18.40 -19.65
N LYS A 399 -27.23 17.41 -18.98
CA LYS A 399 -28.62 16.99 -19.17
C LYS A 399 -29.48 17.62 -18.06
N VAL A 400 -30.55 18.31 -18.43
CA VAL A 400 -31.50 18.88 -17.47
C VAL A 400 -32.64 17.90 -17.26
N LEU A 401 -32.93 17.55 -15.99
CA LEU A 401 -33.95 16.57 -15.59
C LEU A 401 -34.61 17.01 -14.28
N LYS A 402 -35.81 16.53 -13.99
CA LYS A 402 -36.37 16.56 -12.63
C LYS A 402 -35.64 15.56 -11.75
N LYS A 403 -35.60 15.78 -10.44
CA LYS A 403 -34.97 14.83 -9.50
C LYS A 403 -35.57 13.42 -9.60
N VAL A 404 -36.88 13.32 -9.77
CA VAL A 404 -37.57 12.02 -9.88
C VAL A 404 -37.15 11.24 -11.13
N GLU A 405 -36.85 11.92 -12.24
CA GLU A 405 -36.36 11.29 -13.47
C GLU A 405 -34.93 10.78 -13.28
N TRP A 406 -34.09 11.55 -12.58
CA TRP A 406 -32.75 11.11 -12.20
C TRP A 406 -32.76 9.89 -11.27
N ASP A 407 -33.62 9.90 -10.24
CA ASP A 407 -33.69 8.81 -9.28
C ASP A 407 -34.11 7.49 -9.96
N ASN A 408 -35.05 7.58 -10.91
CA ASN A 408 -35.57 6.43 -11.65
C ASN A 408 -34.72 6.02 -12.86
N MET A 409 -33.69 6.80 -13.22
CA MET A 409 -32.82 6.49 -14.35
C MET A 409 -32.02 5.21 -14.09
N SER A 410 -32.11 4.29 -15.04
CA SER A 410 -31.36 3.04 -15.05
C SER A 410 -29.90 3.26 -15.47
N PHE A 411 -29.05 2.29 -15.11
CA PHE A 411 -27.64 2.30 -15.50
C PHE A 411 -27.45 2.28 -17.03
N GLU A 412 -28.33 1.58 -17.77
CA GLU A 412 -28.27 1.53 -19.24
C GLU A 412 -28.63 2.88 -19.88
N GLU A 413 -29.60 3.60 -19.31
CA GLU A 413 -29.91 4.98 -19.76
C GLU A 413 -28.74 5.93 -19.49
N GLU A 414 -28.06 5.81 -18.34
CA GLU A 414 -26.83 6.57 -18.06
C GLU A 414 -25.71 6.24 -19.05
N LYS A 415 -25.53 4.97 -19.42
CA LYS A 415 -24.55 4.55 -20.45
C LYS A 415 -24.81 5.23 -21.79
N VAL A 416 -26.05 5.27 -22.23
CA VAL A 416 -26.44 5.94 -23.48
C VAL A 416 -26.10 7.43 -23.40
N LEU A 417 -26.40 8.08 -22.27
CA LEU A 417 -26.08 9.51 -22.08
C LEU A 417 -24.58 9.78 -22.10
N ILE A 418 -23.77 8.98 -21.39
CA ILE A 418 -22.31 9.21 -21.37
C ILE A 418 -21.66 8.94 -22.74
N GLN A 419 -22.16 7.95 -23.49
CA GLN A 419 -21.75 7.70 -24.89
C GLN A 419 -22.11 8.86 -25.83
N GLN A 420 -23.15 9.64 -25.50
CA GLN A 420 -23.52 10.87 -26.21
C GLN A 420 -22.73 12.11 -25.73
N GLY A 421 -21.81 11.93 -24.76
CA GLY A 421 -20.94 12.97 -24.22
C GLY A 421 -21.54 13.77 -23.06
N TYR A 422 -22.62 13.30 -22.44
CA TYR A 422 -23.12 13.89 -21.18
C TYR A 422 -22.26 13.42 -20.01
N LEU A 423 -21.78 14.36 -19.19
CA LEU A 423 -21.07 14.05 -17.94
C LEU A 423 -21.80 14.58 -16.71
N PHE A 424 -22.82 15.40 -16.91
CA PHE A 424 -23.49 16.12 -15.84
C PHE A 424 -25.00 16.05 -15.98
N VAL A 425 -25.68 16.00 -14.83
CA VAL A 425 -27.11 16.26 -14.70
C VAL A 425 -27.33 17.49 -13.83
N LYS A 426 -28.25 18.36 -14.25
CA LYS A 426 -28.76 19.48 -13.46
C LYS A 426 -30.24 19.28 -13.18
N PHE A 427 -30.63 19.41 -11.93
CA PHE A 427 -32.04 19.33 -11.55
C PHE A 427 -32.78 20.60 -11.96
N SER A 428 -33.93 20.45 -12.63
CA SER A 428 -34.77 21.57 -13.08
C SER A 428 -35.73 22.06 -11.98
N ASP A 429 -36.07 21.18 -11.05
CA ASP A 429 -37.10 21.37 -10.03
C ASP A 429 -36.53 21.72 -8.65
N LYS A 430 -35.23 21.54 -8.43
CA LYS A 430 -34.53 21.92 -7.20
C LYS A 430 -33.01 22.01 -7.40
N ARG A 431 -32.29 22.41 -6.36
CA ARG A 431 -30.82 22.37 -6.36
C ARG A 431 -30.31 20.93 -6.42
N SER A 432 -29.32 20.68 -7.27
CA SER A 432 -28.61 19.40 -7.33
C SER A 432 -27.72 19.21 -6.10
N SER A 433 -27.70 17.98 -5.57
CA SER A 433 -26.91 17.61 -4.40
C SER A 433 -25.40 17.75 -4.66
N SER A 434 -24.65 18.10 -3.61
CA SER A 434 -23.18 18.13 -3.62
C SER A 434 -22.58 16.92 -2.91
N GLY A 435 -21.35 16.55 -3.27
CA GLY A 435 -20.63 15.44 -2.63
C GLY A 435 -20.68 14.13 -3.42
N PRO A 436 -20.15 13.03 -2.87
CA PRO A 436 -20.11 11.74 -3.55
C PRO A 436 -21.49 11.16 -3.86
N ILE A 437 -21.61 10.51 -5.03
CA ILE A 437 -22.83 9.84 -5.47
C ILE A 437 -22.46 8.44 -5.93
N LYS A 438 -22.84 7.43 -5.14
CA LYS A 438 -22.48 6.03 -5.37
C LYS A 438 -23.21 5.47 -6.59
N ASN A 439 -22.55 4.56 -7.32
CA ASN A 439 -23.15 3.76 -8.40
C ASN A 439 -23.78 4.57 -9.54
N ARG A 440 -23.21 5.73 -9.88
CA ARG A 440 -23.64 6.60 -10.98
C ARG A 440 -22.46 6.89 -11.90
N LEU A 441 -22.73 7.09 -13.20
CA LEU A 441 -21.72 7.48 -14.19
C LEU A 441 -21.65 9.00 -14.36
N LEU A 442 -22.81 9.65 -14.21
CA LEU A 442 -22.98 11.09 -14.41
C LEU A 442 -22.81 11.84 -13.07
N ASN A 443 -22.15 13.00 -13.17
CA ASN A 443 -22.00 13.94 -12.06
C ASN A 443 -23.25 14.80 -11.91
N LEU A 444 -23.39 15.44 -10.75
CA LEU A 444 -24.39 16.49 -10.56
C LEU A 444 -23.74 17.87 -10.64
N THR A 445 -24.47 18.84 -11.19
CA THR A 445 -24.02 20.24 -11.23
C THR A 445 -25.18 21.21 -11.09
N ASN A 446 -24.90 22.37 -10.50
CA ASN A 446 -25.81 23.51 -10.51
C ASN A 446 -25.47 24.54 -11.62
N SER A 447 -24.36 24.36 -12.33
CA SER A 447 -23.96 25.23 -13.45
C SER A 447 -24.96 25.16 -14.60
N SER A 448 -25.23 26.31 -15.24
CA SER A 448 -26.01 26.38 -16.48
C SER A 448 -25.16 26.15 -17.73
N THR A 449 -23.83 26.19 -17.62
CA THR A 449 -22.91 26.03 -18.75
C THR A 449 -21.92 24.90 -18.48
N ALA A 450 -21.67 24.09 -19.50
CA ALA A 450 -20.54 23.16 -19.48
C ALA A 450 -19.26 23.99 -19.46
N ASN A 451 -18.37 23.77 -18.49
CA ASN A 451 -17.16 24.58 -18.36
C ASN A 451 -16.15 24.19 -19.46
N PRO A 452 -15.86 25.07 -20.44
CA PRO A 452 -14.89 24.77 -21.49
C PRO A 452 -13.45 24.72 -20.97
N GLU A 453 -13.17 25.27 -19.78
CA GLU A 453 -11.85 25.21 -19.10
C GLU A 453 -11.78 24.04 -18.09
N ALA A 454 -12.38 22.89 -18.41
CA ALA A 454 -12.45 21.73 -17.52
C ALA A 454 -11.08 21.10 -17.19
N ILE A 455 -10.06 21.36 -18.02
CA ILE A 455 -8.70 20.82 -17.84
C ILE A 455 -7.80 21.94 -17.29
N GLY A 456 -7.41 21.80 -16.02
CA GLY A 456 -6.44 22.67 -15.38
C GLY A 456 -6.06 22.17 -14.00
N LEU A 457 -4.86 22.57 -13.52
CA LEU A 457 -4.35 22.19 -12.20
C LEU A 457 -5.34 22.54 -11.08
N GLY A 458 -5.53 21.60 -10.14
CA GLY A 458 -6.44 21.71 -9.01
C GLY A 458 -7.94 21.69 -9.37
N ARG A 459 -8.29 21.50 -10.65
CA ARG A 459 -9.69 21.39 -11.10
C ARG A 459 -10.19 19.96 -11.01
N TYR A 460 -11.50 19.82 -10.94
CA TYR A 460 -12.18 18.53 -10.97
C TYR A 460 -12.16 17.95 -12.40
N PRO A 461 -11.47 16.83 -12.64
CA PRO A 461 -11.27 16.28 -13.97
C PRO A 461 -12.56 15.66 -14.49
N ASN A 462 -13.26 16.41 -15.35
CA ASN A 462 -14.49 16.00 -16.01
C ASN A 462 -14.49 16.47 -17.48
N PHE A 463 -14.14 15.58 -18.40
CA PHE A 463 -14.04 15.91 -19.82
C PHE A 463 -14.20 14.66 -20.69
N ILE A 464 -14.53 14.86 -21.97
CA ILE A 464 -14.64 13.81 -22.98
C ILE A 464 -13.38 13.85 -23.85
N LEU A 465 -12.82 12.69 -24.15
CA LEU A 465 -11.86 12.52 -25.23
C LEU A 465 -12.61 11.92 -26.42
N ALA A 466 -12.67 12.65 -27.53
CA ALA A 466 -13.44 12.29 -28.70
C ALA A 466 -12.56 12.15 -29.94
N ASP A 467 -13.01 11.38 -30.92
CA ASP A 467 -12.36 11.34 -32.23
C ASP A 467 -12.51 12.68 -32.99
N GLN A 468 -11.91 12.76 -34.17
CA GLN A 468 -11.97 13.96 -35.01
C GLN A 468 -13.39 14.30 -35.51
N ASN A 469 -14.31 13.32 -35.50
CA ASN A 469 -15.73 13.51 -35.80
C ASN A 469 -16.55 13.91 -34.55
N LYS A 470 -15.88 14.21 -33.42
CA LYS A 470 -16.47 14.53 -32.12
C LYS A 470 -17.28 13.37 -31.51
N LYS A 471 -17.05 12.14 -31.94
CA LYS A 471 -17.63 10.95 -31.30
C LYS A 471 -16.83 10.61 -30.03
N PRO A 472 -17.47 10.53 -28.84
CA PRO A 472 -16.78 10.18 -27.61
C PRO A 472 -16.09 8.81 -27.68
N VAL A 473 -14.84 8.75 -27.24
CA VAL A 473 -14.01 7.53 -27.14
C VAL A 473 -13.74 7.21 -25.67
N TYR A 474 -13.36 8.22 -24.89
CA TYR A 474 -13.26 8.13 -23.44
C TYR A 474 -14.07 9.22 -22.76
N ALA A 475 -14.55 8.91 -21.56
CA ALA A 475 -15.03 9.88 -20.61
C ALA A 475 -14.12 9.87 -19.38
N VAL A 476 -13.69 11.03 -18.92
CA VAL A 476 -13.13 11.21 -17.59
C VAL A 476 -14.22 11.81 -16.72
N SER A 477 -14.67 11.08 -15.69
CA SER A 477 -15.76 11.48 -14.79
C SER A 477 -15.28 11.35 -13.34
N ASN A 478 -15.24 12.46 -12.60
CA ASN A 478 -14.64 12.52 -11.26
C ASN A 478 -13.24 11.90 -11.18
N GLY A 479 -12.45 12.03 -12.25
CA GLY A 479 -11.10 11.48 -12.35
C GLY A 479 -11.01 9.98 -12.61
N PHE A 480 -12.13 9.30 -12.84
CA PHE A 480 -12.15 7.93 -13.35
C PHE A 480 -12.20 7.94 -14.87
N LEU A 481 -11.41 7.05 -15.49
CA LEU A 481 -11.44 6.82 -16.93
C LEU A 481 -12.54 5.82 -17.27
N ILE A 482 -13.34 6.12 -18.28
CA ILE A 482 -14.35 5.24 -18.85
C ILE A 482 -14.05 5.09 -20.33
N ASP A 483 -13.74 3.87 -20.76
CA ASP A 483 -13.59 3.51 -22.17
C ASP A 483 -14.97 3.26 -22.78
N LEU A 484 -15.45 4.21 -23.58
CA LEU A 484 -16.78 4.18 -24.18
C LEU A 484 -16.87 3.23 -25.38
N THR A 485 -15.75 2.63 -25.78
CA THR A 485 -15.67 1.63 -26.85
C THR A 485 -15.80 0.19 -26.32
N LYS A 486 -15.83 0.02 -24.99
CA LYS A 486 -15.91 -1.26 -24.30
C LYS A 486 -17.16 -1.32 -23.40
N GLU A 487 -17.31 -2.44 -22.72
CA GLU A 487 -18.31 -2.59 -21.67
C GLU A 487 -18.06 -1.58 -20.53
N ILE A 488 -19.03 -0.71 -20.30
CA ILE A 488 -18.98 0.33 -19.26
C ILE A 488 -19.35 -0.29 -17.91
N LYS A 489 -18.43 -0.19 -16.96
CA LYS A 489 -18.62 -0.62 -15.56
C LYS A 489 -19.06 0.56 -14.69
N ALA A 490 -19.70 0.25 -13.56
CA ALA A 490 -20.05 1.25 -12.57
C ALA A 490 -18.79 1.89 -11.97
N LEU A 491 -18.86 3.19 -11.70
CA LEU A 491 -17.83 3.88 -10.92
C LEU A 491 -18.06 3.69 -9.42
N PRO A 492 -17.00 3.73 -8.59
CA PRO A 492 -17.16 3.78 -7.13
C PRO A 492 -18.09 4.93 -6.71
N ASN A 493 -17.87 6.11 -7.29
CA ASN A 493 -18.80 7.23 -7.20
C ASN A 493 -18.56 8.26 -8.31
N SER A 494 -19.65 8.88 -8.78
CA SER A 494 -19.60 10.20 -9.38
C SER A 494 -19.66 11.27 -8.28
N PHE A 495 -19.70 12.55 -8.65
CA PHE A 495 -19.67 13.64 -7.68
C PHE A 495 -20.66 14.75 -8.03
N GLY A 496 -21.22 15.40 -7.01
CA GLY A 496 -22.00 16.62 -7.14
C GLY A 496 -21.16 17.85 -6.84
N TYR A 497 -21.07 18.77 -7.80
CA TYR A 497 -20.23 19.98 -7.74
C TYR A 497 -21.02 21.26 -7.48
#